data_AF-A0A1G2PF49-F1
#
_entry.id   AF-A0A1G2PF49-F1
#
_cell.length_a   1.000
_cell.length_b   1.000
_cell.length_c   1.000
_cell.angle_alpha   90.00
_cell.angle_beta   90.00
_cell.angle_gamma   90.00
#
_symmetry.space_group_name_H-M   'P 1'
#
loop_
_entity.id
_entity.type
_entity.pdbx_description
1 polymer ?
#
loop_
_entity_poly.entity_id
_entity_poly.type
_entity_poly.pdbx_seq_one_letter_code
_entity_poly.pdbx_strand_id
1 'polypeptide(L)'
;MNRENLVEGVESSEDFNSNVERGISEALSLLRERYENQPDEKDNLPFHNVEHTQRVMRRVETILRAIQEADPGLVSDHDVEIGRLASAYHDTVQQWEENKIKDGEFTKVLRKRFAGKNETASSDEAVTFMAKTNENGVIFSDDDKATVQRAIDTTVPGWDMENKTVAQSNLKESSSLVERALALSDLGTAGMDGPEKFAKEGSSLFREENLDILDAIRSGDTIPKDKQEYFKTRMVGWLKSQADFVKGRQARLEAELQSIPAQARKSVAKLFSKFEESIKASKEVADEAEKMTFKELVRYMGY
;
A
#
# COMPACT_ATOMS: atom_id res chain seq x y z
N MET A 1 -27.33 -45.94 -20.19
CA MET A 1 -26.00 -46.06 -19.55
C MET A 1 -25.83 -44.80 -18.72
N ASN A 2 -26.12 -44.90 -17.42
CA ASN A 2 -26.13 -43.78 -16.49
C ASN A 2 -24.70 -43.31 -16.24
N ARG A 3 -24.46 -42.00 -16.36
CA ARG A 3 -23.35 -41.32 -15.69
C ARG A 3 -23.95 -40.57 -14.51
N GLU A 4 -24.14 -41.30 -13.43
CA GLU A 4 -24.21 -40.72 -12.08
C GLU A 4 -22.78 -40.62 -11.53
N ASN A 5 -22.59 -39.63 -10.65
CA ASN A 5 -21.45 -39.38 -9.77
C ASN A 5 -20.31 -38.53 -10.34
N LEU A 6 -20.42 -37.22 -10.10
CA LEU A 6 -19.34 -36.34 -9.63
C LEU A 6 -19.98 -35.02 -9.15
N VAL A 7 -20.45 -35.02 -7.90
CA VAL A 7 -20.64 -33.80 -7.11
C VAL A 7 -20.10 -34.11 -5.72
N GLU A 8 -18.78 -33.97 -5.58
CA GLU A 8 -18.12 -33.86 -4.28
C GLU A 8 -17.37 -32.52 -4.29
N GLY A 9 -17.69 -31.65 -3.32
CA GLY A 9 -16.79 -30.60 -2.87
C GLY A 9 -17.02 -29.17 -3.37
N VAL A 10 -18.26 -28.68 -3.51
CA VAL A 10 -18.51 -27.23 -3.51
C VAL A 10 -19.12 -26.88 -2.15
N GLU A 11 -18.28 -26.58 -1.17
CA GLU A 11 -18.73 -25.91 0.05
C GLU A 11 -19.37 -24.55 -0.32
N SER A 12 -20.33 -24.10 0.48
CA SER A 12 -21.25 -23.02 0.10
C SER A 12 -20.51 -21.68 -0.04
N SER A 13 -21.04 -20.77 -0.86
CA SER A 13 -20.50 -19.40 -0.96
C SER A 13 -20.41 -18.67 0.39
N GLU A 14 -21.22 -19.08 1.37
CA GLU A 14 -21.17 -18.57 2.75
C GLU A 14 -19.90 -19.02 3.49
N ASP A 15 -19.47 -20.27 3.30
CA ASP A 15 -18.27 -20.83 3.94
C ASP A 15 -17.00 -20.15 3.41
N PHE A 16 -16.95 -19.91 2.10
CA PHE A 16 -15.85 -19.16 1.48
C PHE A 16 -15.75 -17.73 2.01
N ASN A 17 -16.85 -16.97 1.98
CA ASN A 17 -16.88 -15.58 2.45
C ASN A 17 -16.52 -15.48 3.95
N SER A 18 -17.04 -16.38 4.78
CA SER A 18 -16.70 -16.45 6.20
C SER A 18 -15.20 -16.66 6.45
N ASN A 19 -14.56 -17.52 5.64
CA ASN A 19 -13.12 -17.74 5.72
C ASN A 19 -12.29 -16.57 5.18
N VAL A 20 -12.75 -15.85 4.17
CA VAL A 20 -12.14 -14.60 3.72
C VAL A 20 -12.15 -13.56 4.83
N GLU A 21 -13.29 -13.34 5.49
CA GLU A 21 -13.40 -12.41 6.62
C GLU A 21 -12.52 -12.82 7.82
N ARG A 22 -12.38 -14.14 8.06
CA ARG A 22 -11.44 -14.65 9.07
C ARG A 22 -9.99 -14.32 8.71
N GLY A 23 -9.61 -14.50 7.44
CA GLY A 23 -8.26 -14.17 6.95
C GLY A 23 -7.96 -12.67 7.03
N ILE A 24 -8.92 -11.83 6.64
CA ILE A 24 -8.83 -10.37 6.80
C ILE A 24 -8.62 -10.02 8.28
N SER A 25 -9.43 -10.58 9.17
CA SER A 25 -9.33 -10.32 10.61
C SER A 25 -7.98 -10.76 11.19
N GLU A 26 -7.44 -11.88 10.74
CA GLU A 26 -6.12 -12.38 11.10
C GLU A 26 -5.02 -11.41 10.63
N ALA A 27 -4.99 -11.05 9.34
CA ALA A 27 -4.01 -10.13 8.77
C ALA A 27 -4.00 -8.76 9.48
N LEU A 28 -5.18 -8.18 9.71
CA LEU A 28 -5.29 -6.92 10.44
C LEU A 28 -4.81 -7.06 11.90
N SER A 29 -4.99 -8.22 12.52
CA SER A 29 -4.48 -8.47 13.88
C SER A 29 -2.96 -8.60 13.90
N LEU A 30 -2.37 -9.27 12.92
CA LEU A 30 -0.91 -9.35 12.74
C LEU A 30 -0.28 -7.96 12.58
N LEU A 31 -0.89 -7.10 11.75
CA LEU A 31 -0.41 -5.73 11.57
C LEU A 31 -0.42 -4.93 12.88
N ARG A 32 -1.51 -5.00 13.66
CA ARG A 32 -1.55 -4.32 14.97
C ARG A 32 -0.48 -4.86 15.90
N GLU A 33 -0.40 -6.19 16.01
CA GLU A 33 0.53 -6.85 16.93
C GLU A 33 1.99 -6.55 16.59
N ARG A 34 2.33 -6.40 15.31
CA ARG A 34 3.71 -6.20 14.87
C ARG A 34 4.12 -4.73 14.78
N TYR A 35 3.19 -3.84 14.42
CA TYR A 35 3.55 -2.50 13.94
C TYR A 35 2.76 -1.36 14.58
N GLU A 36 1.85 -1.67 15.51
CA GLU A 36 1.11 -0.65 16.27
C GLU A 36 1.33 -0.84 17.78
N ASN A 37 1.54 0.26 18.49
CA ASN A 37 1.76 0.30 19.94
C ASN A 37 2.91 -0.59 20.44
N GLN A 38 3.96 -0.76 19.63
CA GLN A 38 5.17 -1.46 20.02
C GLN A 38 5.91 -0.72 21.13
N PRO A 39 6.56 -1.45 22.08
CA PRO A 39 7.36 -0.84 23.13
C PRO A 39 8.53 -0.01 22.60
N ASP A 40 9.18 -0.47 21.53
CA ASP A 40 10.13 0.35 20.78
C ASP A 40 9.38 1.12 19.69
N GLU A 41 9.45 2.45 19.74
CA GLU A 41 8.75 3.30 18.78
C GLU A 41 9.28 3.14 17.35
N LYS A 42 10.54 2.67 17.19
CA LYS A 42 11.09 2.33 15.87
C LYS A 42 10.42 1.11 15.25
N ASP A 43 9.80 0.24 16.05
CA ASP A 43 9.06 -0.91 15.54
C ASP A 43 7.62 -0.55 15.17
N ASN A 44 7.13 0.63 15.57
CA ASN A 44 5.88 1.16 15.04
C ASN A 44 6.04 1.63 13.58
N LEU A 45 5.05 1.33 12.74
CA LEU A 45 5.00 1.76 11.33
C LEU A 45 3.87 2.77 11.11
N PRO A 46 4.15 4.08 11.10
CA PRO A 46 3.13 5.10 10.89
C PRO A 46 2.43 5.05 9.54
N PHE A 47 3.00 4.40 8.52
CA PHE A 47 2.40 4.23 7.20
C PHE A 47 1.94 2.79 6.95
N HIS A 48 2.82 1.78 7.01
CA HIS A 48 2.45 0.38 6.74
C HIS A 48 1.75 -0.26 7.96
N ASN A 49 0.49 0.11 8.19
CA ASN A 49 -0.33 -0.30 9.33
C ASN A 49 -1.77 -0.65 8.92
N VAL A 50 -2.65 -0.90 9.90
CA VAL A 50 -4.05 -1.28 9.65
C VAL A 50 -4.79 -0.22 8.84
N GLU A 51 -4.56 1.06 9.10
CA GLU A 51 -5.26 2.14 8.39
C GLU A 51 -4.91 2.15 6.89
N HIS A 52 -3.63 1.99 6.54
CA HIS A 52 -3.19 1.83 5.14
C HIS A 52 -3.82 0.60 4.50
N THR A 53 -3.70 -0.56 5.14
CA THR A 53 -4.25 -1.82 4.63
C THR A 53 -5.74 -1.74 4.35
N GLN A 54 -6.53 -1.20 5.29
CA GLN A 54 -7.97 -1.01 5.09
C GLN A 54 -8.30 -0.08 3.91
N ARG A 55 -7.49 0.97 3.68
CA ARG A 55 -7.65 1.85 2.52
C ARG A 55 -7.30 1.16 1.22
N VAL A 56 -6.26 0.33 1.19
CA VAL A 56 -5.91 -0.50 0.02
C VAL A 56 -7.06 -1.47 -0.26
N MET A 57 -7.56 -2.20 0.73
CA MET A 57 -8.68 -3.12 0.58
C MET A 57 -9.92 -2.45 -0.02
N ARG A 58 -10.31 -1.29 0.52
CA ARG A 58 -11.45 -0.51 0.00
C ARG A 58 -11.24 -0.12 -1.46
N ARG A 59 -10.02 0.30 -1.84
CA ARG A 59 -9.69 0.65 -3.23
C ARG A 59 -9.76 -0.57 -4.15
N VAL A 60 -9.26 -1.73 -3.70
CA VAL A 60 -9.30 -2.98 -4.47
C VAL A 60 -10.74 -3.35 -4.78
N GLU A 61 -11.59 -3.37 -3.74
CA GLU A 61 -13.01 -3.65 -3.89
C GLU A 61 -13.67 -2.65 -4.85
N THR A 62 -13.39 -1.36 -4.69
CA THR A 62 -13.96 -0.31 -5.57
C THR A 62 -13.55 -0.51 -7.03
N ILE A 63 -12.29 -0.84 -7.30
CA ILE A 63 -11.79 -1.07 -8.66
C ILE A 63 -12.42 -2.33 -9.26
N LEU A 64 -12.43 -3.44 -8.54
CA LEU A 64 -12.99 -4.70 -9.02
C LEU A 64 -14.50 -4.60 -9.27
N ARG A 65 -15.24 -3.95 -8.35
CA ARG A 65 -16.67 -3.67 -8.54
C ARG A 65 -16.93 -2.77 -9.74
N ALA A 66 -16.11 -1.74 -9.98
CA ALA A 66 -16.24 -0.90 -11.16
C ALA A 66 -15.99 -1.66 -12.48
N ILE A 67 -15.14 -2.69 -12.46
CA ILE A 67 -14.94 -3.59 -13.61
C ILE A 67 -16.16 -4.50 -13.78
N GLN A 68 -16.61 -5.12 -12.70
CA GLN A 68 -17.78 -6.01 -12.67
C GLN A 68 -19.06 -5.30 -13.15
N GLU A 69 -19.31 -4.06 -12.72
CA GLU A 69 -20.45 -3.26 -13.16
C GLU A 69 -20.40 -2.93 -14.66
N ALA A 70 -19.20 -2.75 -15.21
CA ALA A 70 -19.02 -2.47 -16.63
C ALA A 70 -19.23 -3.72 -17.49
N ASP A 71 -18.82 -4.89 -16.99
CA ASP A 71 -19.00 -6.19 -17.63
C ASP A 71 -18.90 -7.32 -16.58
N PRO A 72 -20.04 -7.90 -16.16
CA PRO A 72 -20.07 -8.95 -15.13
C PRO A 72 -19.32 -10.23 -15.52
N GLY A 73 -18.98 -10.42 -16.80
CA GLY A 73 -18.20 -11.56 -17.26
C GLY A 73 -16.70 -11.43 -17.00
N LEU A 74 -16.20 -10.26 -16.59
CA LEU A 74 -14.78 -10.00 -16.36
C LEU A 74 -14.32 -10.27 -14.92
N VAL A 75 -15.19 -10.01 -13.95
CA VAL A 75 -14.90 -10.09 -12.52
C VAL A 75 -16.11 -10.68 -11.81
N SER A 76 -15.92 -11.80 -11.14
CA SER A 76 -16.92 -12.45 -10.30
C SER A 76 -16.89 -11.89 -8.86
N ASP A 77 -17.91 -12.23 -8.06
CA ASP A 77 -17.88 -11.91 -6.62
C ASP A 77 -16.72 -12.62 -5.91
N HIS A 78 -16.38 -13.83 -6.36
CA HIS A 78 -15.22 -14.58 -5.89
C HIS A 78 -13.91 -13.80 -6.10
N ASP A 79 -13.72 -13.20 -7.27
CA ASP A 79 -12.53 -12.38 -7.57
C ASP A 79 -12.43 -11.16 -6.66
N VAL A 80 -13.57 -10.54 -6.32
CA VAL A 80 -13.62 -9.40 -5.38
C VAL A 80 -13.13 -9.84 -4.01
N GLU A 81 -13.62 -10.97 -3.50
CA GLU A 81 -13.23 -11.49 -2.19
C GLU A 81 -11.76 -11.95 -2.15
N ILE A 82 -11.26 -12.58 -3.22
CA ILE A 82 -9.83 -12.90 -3.36
C ILE A 82 -8.97 -11.63 -3.36
N GLY A 83 -9.42 -10.58 -4.05
CA GLY A 83 -8.76 -9.27 -4.02
C GLY A 83 -8.74 -8.65 -2.62
N ARG A 84 -9.86 -8.72 -1.89
CA ARG A 84 -9.95 -8.26 -0.49
C ARG A 84 -8.97 -9.03 0.40
N LEU A 85 -8.89 -10.36 0.28
CA LEU A 85 -7.95 -11.17 1.04
C LEU A 85 -6.48 -10.82 0.70
N ALA A 86 -6.13 -10.73 -0.58
CA ALA A 86 -4.78 -10.38 -1.01
C ALA A 86 -4.35 -9.00 -0.47
N SER A 87 -5.24 -8.01 -0.57
CA SER A 87 -4.99 -6.67 -0.05
C SER A 87 -4.89 -6.60 1.47
N ALA A 88 -5.54 -7.48 2.22
CA ALA A 88 -5.37 -7.55 3.66
C ALA A 88 -3.97 -8.03 4.07
N TYR A 89 -3.41 -8.98 3.32
CA TYR A 89 -2.10 -9.57 3.60
C TYR A 89 -0.91 -8.81 3.00
N HIS A 90 -1.09 -7.95 2.00
CA HIS A 90 0.03 -7.42 1.19
C HIS A 90 1.20 -6.82 1.98
N ASP A 91 0.93 -6.25 3.16
CA ASP A 91 1.91 -5.61 4.03
C ASP A 91 2.07 -6.27 5.41
N THR A 92 1.61 -7.51 5.64
CA THR A 92 1.70 -8.16 6.97
C THR A 92 3.13 -8.39 7.44
N VAL A 93 4.11 -8.41 6.52
CA VAL A 93 5.53 -8.46 6.81
C VAL A 93 6.24 -7.20 6.31
N GLN A 94 6.89 -6.48 7.23
CA GLN A 94 7.66 -5.25 6.98
C GLN A 94 9.03 -5.29 7.67
N GLN A 95 9.91 -6.19 7.21
CA GLN A 95 11.28 -6.24 7.72
C GLN A 95 12.10 -5.06 7.20
N TRP A 96 13.02 -4.59 8.06
CA TRP A 96 13.85 -3.43 7.79
C TRP A 96 15.17 -3.48 8.56
N GLU A 97 16.13 -2.65 8.13
CA GLU A 97 17.36 -2.36 8.87
C GLU A 97 17.65 -0.85 8.89
N GLU A 98 18.44 -0.39 9.87
CA GLU A 98 18.94 0.99 9.86
C GLU A 98 19.93 1.18 8.71
N ASN A 99 19.71 2.23 7.91
CA ASN A 99 20.64 2.68 6.89
C ASN A 99 21.25 4.03 7.30
N LYS A 100 22.52 3.99 7.70
CA LYS A 100 23.27 5.16 8.16
C LYS A 100 24.02 5.78 7.00
N ILE A 101 23.71 7.04 6.68
CA ILE A 101 24.33 7.76 5.57
C ILE A 101 24.93 9.05 6.12
N LYS A 102 26.23 9.25 5.88
CA LYS A 102 26.91 10.50 6.23
C LYS A 102 26.47 11.62 5.28
N ASP A 103 26.07 12.76 5.84
CA ASP A 103 25.60 13.93 5.11
C ASP A 103 26.25 15.19 5.70
N GLY A 104 27.45 15.52 5.20
CA GLY A 104 28.32 16.53 5.79
C GLY A 104 28.73 16.17 7.23
N GLU A 105 28.42 17.07 8.17
CA GLU A 105 28.66 16.91 9.61
C GLU A 105 27.58 16.07 10.31
N PHE A 106 26.45 15.83 9.63
CA PHE A 106 25.35 15.03 10.18
C PHE A 106 25.39 13.58 9.66
N THR A 107 24.67 12.70 10.35
CA THR A 107 24.39 11.34 9.90
C THR A 107 22.89 11.15 9.89
N LYS A 108 22.30 10.89 8.71
CA LYS A 108 20.90 10.45 8.62
C LYS A 108 20.83 8.96 8.90
N VAL A 109 19.81 8.56 9.65
CA VAL A 109 19.47 7.16 9.88
C VAL A 109 18.09 6.95 9.30
N LEU A 110 18.04 6.25 8.18
CA LEU A 110 16.79 5.94 7.49
C LEU A 110 16.41 4.48 7.70
N ARG A 111 15.12 4.18 7.69
CA ARG A 111 14.63 2.82 7.54
C ARG A 111 14.92 2.32 6.13
N LYS A 112 15.56 1.17 6.00
CA LYS A 112 15.72 0.46 4.72
C LYS A 112 14.92 -0.82 4.75
N ARG A 113 13.78 -0.82 4.04
CA ARG A 113 12.90 -1.98 3.88
C ARG A 113 13.55 -3.07 3.02
N PHE A 114 13.22 -4.32 3.29
CA PHE A 114 13.62 -5.45 2.46
C PHE A 114 12.62 -5.68 1.32
N ALA A 115 12.51 -4.69 0.42
CA ALA A 115 11.63 -4.77 -0.75
C ALA A 115 11.89 -6.06 -1.57
N GLY A 116 10.82 -6.65 -2.09
CA GLY A 116 10.78 -7.99 -2.66
C GLY A 116 10.61 -9.06 -1.59
N LYS A 117 11.46 -9.06 -0.55
CA LYS A 117 11.39 -10.08 0.52
C LYS A 117 10.18 -9.89 1.43
N ASN A 118 9.82 -8.64 1.70
CA ASN A 118 8.63 -8.31 2.50
C ASN A 118 7.37 -8.80 1.80
N GLU A 119 7.21 -8.52 0.51
CA GLU A 119 6.07 -8.94 -0.29
C GLU A 119 6.01 -10.47 -0.41
N THR A 120 7.14 -11.14 -0.69
CA THR A 120 7.18 -12.61 -0.69
C THR A 120 6.75 -13.19 0.67
N ALA A 121 7.26 -12.66 1.77
CA ALA A 121 6.90 -13.16 3.11
C ALA A 121 5.43 -12.89 3.47
N SER A 122 4.90 -11.71 3.13
CA SER A 122 3.46 -11.38 3.24
C SER A 122 2.61 -12.36 2.42
N SER A 123 3.05 -12.69 1.20
CA SER A 123 2.35 -13.65 0.33
C SER A 123 2.37 -15.08 0.89
N ASP A 124 3.49 -15.50 1.49
CA ASP A 124 3.63 -16.81 2.13
C ASP A 124 2.71 -16.95 3.35
N GLU A 125 2.52 -15.87 4.12
CA GLU A 125 1.55 -15.83 5.23
C GLU A 125 0.11 -16.00 4.73
N ALA A 126 -0.27 -15.32 3.64
CA ALA A 126 -1.58 -15.45 3.03
C ALA A 126 -1.83 -16.89 2.54
N VAL A 127 -0.87 -17.47 1.82
CA VAL A 127 -0.97 -18.85 1.30
C VAL A 127 -1.01 -19.86 2.44
N THR A 128 -0.25 -19.65 3.51
CA THR A 128 -0.27 -20.50 4.71
C THR A 128 -1.64 -20.46 5.37
N PHE A 129 -2.24 -19.28 5.52
CA PHE A 129 -3.60 -19.15 6.02
C PHE A 129 -4.60 -19.94 5.15
N MET A 130 -4.53 -19.79 3.83
CA MET A 130 -5.42 -20.49 2.89
C MET A 130 -5.22 -22.02 2.95
N ALA A 131 -3.98 -22.48 3.04
CA ALA A 131 -3.65 -23.91 3.16
C ALA A 131 -4.18 -24.51 4.46
N LYS A 132 -3.98 -23.82 5.59
CA LYS A 132 -4.51 -24.24 6.90
C LYS A 132 -6.03 -24.28 6.92
N THR A 133 -6.66 -23.30 6.27
CA THR A 133 -8.12 -23.28 6.12
C THR A 133 -8.62 -24.52 5.36
N ASN A 134 -7.87 -24.95 4.36
CA ASN A 134 -8.21 -26.11 3.55
C ASN A 134 -8.05 -27.46 4.27
N GLU A 135 -7.44 -27.52 5.45
CA GLU A 135 -7.29 -28.77 6.20
C GLU A 135 -8.64 -29.39 6.61
N ASN A 136 -9.70 -28.57 6.68
CA ASN A 136 -11.04 -28.98 7.08
C ASN A 136 -12.04 -29.14 5.90
N GLY A 137 -11.59 -28.98 4.66
CA GLY A 137 -12.44 -28.91 3.47
C GLY A 137 -11.81 -28.01 2.41
N VAL A 138 -12.05 -28.24 1.12
CA VAL A 138 -11.46 -27.38 0.08
C VAL A 138 -12.26 -26.10 -0.03
N ILE A 139 -11.77 -25.04 0.64
CA ILE A 139 -12.37 -23.69 0.62
C ILE A 139 -11.71 -22.83 -0.46
N PHE A 140 -10.38 -22.81 -0.50
CA PHE A 140 -9.60 -22.04 -1.45
C PHE A 140 -9.00 -22.95 -2.51
N SER A 141 -9.21 -22.66 -3.78
CA SER A 141 -8.57 -23.40 -4.86
C SER A 141 -7.06 -23.11 -4.94
N ASP A 142 -6.33 -23.91 -5.70
CA ASP A 142 -4.91 -23.62 -5.96
C ASP A 142 -4.73 -22.36 -6.82
N ASP A 143 -5.71 -22.05 -7.67
CA ASP A 143 -5.70 -20.80 -8.45
C ASP A 143 -5.91 -19.57 -7.57
N ASP A 144 -6.73 -19.68 -6.51
CA ASP A 144 -6.92 -18.61 -5.53
C ASP A 144 -5.60 -18.28 -4.82
N LYS A 145 -4.90 -19.32 -4.33
CA LYS A 145 -3.60 -19.16 -3.66
C LYS A 145 -2.59 -18.50 -4.60
N ALA A 146 -2.54 -18.98 -5.84
CA ALA A 146 -1.63 -18.44 -6.85
C ALA A 146 -1.97 -16.99 -7.23
N THR A 147 -3.26 -16.64 -7.28
CA THR A 147 -3.73 -15.28 -7.56
C THR A 147 -3.39 -14.33 -6.41
N VAL A 148 -3.63 -14.74 -5.15
CA VAL A 148 -3.23 -13.97 -3.96
C VAL A 148 -1.71 -13.73 -3.95
N GLN A 149 -0.93 -14.78 -4.19
CA GLN A 149 0.53 -14.67 -4.20
C GLN A 149 1.02 -13.69 -5.27
N ARG A 150 0.57 -13.86 -6.52
CA ARG A 150 0.94 -12.95 -7.62
C ARG A 150 0.46 -11.52 -7.36
N ALA A 151 -0.72 -11.34 -6.79
CA ALA A 151 -1.25 -10.02 -6.50
C ALA A 151 -0.36 -9.26 -5.50
N ILE A 152 0.04 -9.92 -4.42
CA ILE A 152 0.97 -9.33 -3.44
C ILE A 152 2.35 -9.11 -4.08
N ASP A 153 2.86 -10.05 -4.87
CA ASP A 153 4.14 -9.88 -5.57
C ASP A 153 4.12 -8.70 -6.56
N THR A 154 2.96 -8.28 -7.06
CA THR A 154 2.86 -7.08 -7.90
C THR A 154 3.14 -5.80 -7.12
N THR A 155 2.99 -5.77 -5.79
CA THR A 155 3.17 -4.55 -5.00
C THR A 155 4.62 -4.20 -4.71
N VAL A 156 5.58 -5.06 -5.10
CA VAL A 156 7.01 -4.82 -4.93
C VAL A 156 7.40 -3.45 -5.53
N PRO A 157 7.90 -2.51 -4.70
CA PRO A 157 8.16 -1.16 -5.16
C PRO A 157 9.47 -1.08 -5.95
N GLY A 158 9.41 -0.38 -7.07
CA GLY A 158 10.56 0.10 -7.84
C GLY A 158 10.47 1.62 -8.02
N TRP A 159 11.61 2.27 -8.28
CA TRP A 159 11.64 3.70 -8.54
C TRP A 159 11.72 3.99 -10.04
N ASP A 160 10.75 4.74 -10.55
CA ASP A 160 10.74 5.28 -11.90
C ASP A 160 11.47 6.63 -11.90
N MET A 161 12.72 6.61 -12.39
CA MET A 161 13.57 7.79 -12.49
C MET A 161 13.02 8.85 -13.46
N GLU A 162 12.32 8.43 -14.52
CA GLU A 162 11.79 9.34 -15.55
C GLU A 162 10.60 10.12 -15.00
N ASN A 163 9.66 9.42 -14.36
CA ASN A 163 8.45 10.01 -13.80
C ASN A 163 8.61 10.46 -12.33
N LYS A 164 9.77 10.23 -11.70
CA LYS A 164 10.07 10.56 -10.30
C LYS A 164 9.03 10.02 -9.32
N THR A 165 8.65 8.75 -9.49
CA THR A 165 7.60 8.13 -8.69
C THR A 165 7.87 6.65 -8.47
N VAL A 166 7.03 6.00 -7.67
CA VAL A 166 7.05 4.54 -7.52
C VAL A 166 6.35 3.88 -8.70
N ALA A 167 6.95 2.80 -9.18
CA ALA A 167 6.40 1.88 -10.16
C ALA A 167 6.45 0.46 -9.61
N GLN A 168 5.47 -0.36 -9.98
CA GLN A 168 5.36 -1.76 -9.59
C GLN A 168 5.76 -2.63 -10.78
N SER A 169 7.06 -2.92 -10.89
CA SER A 169 7.62 -3.55 -12.10
C SER A 169 7.09 -4.96 -12.36
N ASN A 170 6.53 -5.60 -11.34
CA ASN A 170 5.95 -6.93 -11.44
C ASN A 170 4.54 -6.93 -12.03
N LEU A 171 3.87 -5.77 -12.12
CA LEU A 171 2.63 -5.63 -12.87
C LEU A 171 2.91 -5.76 -14.37
N LYS A 172 2.46 -6.87 -14.98
CA LYS A 172 2.67 -7.17 -16.40
C LYS A 172 1.39 -7.01 -17.20
N GLU A 173 1.49 -7.06 -18.53
CA GLU A 173 0.31 -7.08 -19.40
C GLU A 173 -0.56 -8.32 -19.16
N SER A 174 0.07 -9.45 -18.84
CA SER A 174 -0.58 -10.72 -18.51
C SER A 174 -1.14 -10.81 -17.10
N SER A 175 -0.94 -9.78 -16.26
CA SER A 175 -1.44 -9.79 -14.89
C SER A 175 -2.97 -9.78 -14.85
N SER A 176 -3.53 -10.58 -13.95
CA SER A 176 -4.97 -10.68 -13.72
C SER A 176 -5.58 -9.34 -13.29
N LEU A 177 -6.91 -9.26 -13.32
CA LEU A 177 -7.62 -8.05 -12.86
C LEU A 177 -7.51 -7.86 -11.34
N VAL A 178 -7.39 -8.94 -10.57
CA VAL A 178 -7.11 -8.90 -9.12
C VAL A 178 -5.71 -8.34 -8.85
N GLU A 179 -4.68 -8.87 -9.52
CA GLU A 179 -3.30 -8.37 -9.43
C GLU A 179 -3.24 -6.87 -9.75
N ARG A 180 -3.89 -6.46 -10.85
CA ARG A 180 -3.92 -5.06 -11.28
C ARG A 180 -4.69 -4.17 -10.33
N ALA A 181 -5.82 -4.63 -9.78
CA ALA A 181 -6.58 -3.87 -8.82
C ALA A 181 -5.77 -3.62 -7.54
N LEU A 182 -5.03 -4.61 -7.05
CA LEU A 182 -4.15 -4.44 -5.89
C LEU A 182 -3.01 -3.45 -6.16
N ALA A 183 -2.29 -3.62 -7.26
CA ALA A 183 -1.22 -2.70 -7.67
C ALA A 183 -1.71 -1.24 -7.76
N LEU A 184 -2.80 -1.01 -8.52
CA LEU A 184 -3.42 0.31 -8.65
C LEU A 184 -3.91 0.88 -7.31
N SER A 185 -4.42 0.01 -6.43
CA SER A 185 -4.93 0.41 -5.13
C SER A 185 -3.80 0.86 -4.22
N ASP A 186 -2.73 0.10 -4.11
CA ASP A 186 -1.58 0.39 -3.24
C ASP A 186 -1.05 1.81 -3.46
N LEU A 187 -0.89 2.21 -4.73
CA LEU A 187 -0.39 3.55 -5.11
C LEU A 187 -1.51 4.57 -5.43
N GLY A 188 -2.76 4.24 -5.12
CA GLY A 188 -3.94 4.97 -5.61
C GLY A 188 -4.34 6.23 -4.85
N THR A 189 -3.71 6.55 -3.71
CA THR A 189 -4.24 7.53 -2.74
C THR A 189 -4.41 8.90 -3.38
N ALA A 190 -3.39 9.40 -4.08
CA ALA A 190 -3.42 10.73 -4.69
C ALA A 190 -4.46 10.86 -5.81
N GLY A 191 -4.75 9.77 -6.53
CA GLY A 191 -5.68 9.75 -7.65
C GLY A 191 -7.13 9.46 -7.23
N MET A 192 -7.34 8.62 -6.21
CA MET A 192 -8.66 8.16 -5.79
C MET A 192 -9.19 8.87 -4.55
N ASP A 193 -8.35 9.06 -3.54
CA ASP A 193 -8.75 9.56 -2.23
C ASP A 193 -8.58 11.08 -2.07
N GLY A 194 -7.70 11.67 -2.89
CA GLY A 194 -7.50 13.10 -2.96
C GLY A 194 -6.50 13.65 -1.93
N PRO A 195 -6.38 14.99 -1.88
CA PRO A 195 -5.23 15.68 -1.31
C PRO A 195 -5.04 15.45 0.19
N GLU A 196 -6.12 15.45 0.97
CA GLU A 196 -6.04 15.35 2.43
C GLU A 196 -5.48 14.00 2.88
N LYS A 197 -6.01 12.90 2.32
CA LYS A 197 -5.52 11.54 2.66
C LYS A 197 -4.10 11.34 2.15
N PHE A 198 -3.80 11.83 0.94
CA PHE A 198 -2.47 11.74 0.37
C PHE A 198 -1.42 12.50 1.21
N ALA A 199 -1.74 13.71 1.67
CA ALA A 199 -0.85 14.49 2.54
C ALA A 199 -0.60 13.76 3.88
N LYS A 200 -1.66 13.24 4.51
CA LYS A 200 -1.54 12.45 5.77
C LYS A 200 -0.65 11.23 5.58
N GLU A 201 -0.86 10.48 4.50
CA GLU A 201 -0.05 9.29 4.18
C GLU A 201 1.41 9.64 3.87
N GLY A 202 1.65 10.70 3.10
CA GLY A 202 3.00 11.19 2.83
C GLY A 202 3.76 11.59 4.10
N SER A 203 3.10 12.26 5.05
CA SER A 203 3.71 12.57 6.36
C SER A 203 3.93 11.31 7.20
N SER A 204 3.00 10.35 7.18
CA SER A 204 3.20 9.06 7.83
C SER A 204 4.40 8.29 7.28
N LEU A 205 4.56 8.21 5.96
CA LEU A 205 5.68 7.52 5.34
C LEU A 205 7.01 8.21 5.69
N PHE A 206 7.04 9.54 5.67
CA PHE A 206 8.23 10.28 6.11
C PHE A 206 8.61 9.95 7.55
N ARG A 207 7.64 9.92 8.47
CA ARG A 207 7.89 9.57 9.87
C ARG A 207 8.43 8.15 10.01
N GLU A 208 7.88 7.21 9.26
CA GLU A 208 8.31 5.82 9.26
C GLU A 208 9.76 5.65 8.80
N GLU A 209 10.17 6.42 7.79
CA GLU A 209 11.50 6.33 7.20
C GLU A 209 12.59 7.07 7.99
N ASN A 210 12.28 8.20 8.61
CA ASN A 210 13.29 9.12 9.16
C ASN A 210 13.53 8.87 10.67
N LEU A 211 14.20 7.76 10.99
CA LEU A 211 14.44 7.28 12.36
C LEU A 211 15.26 8.25 13.22
N ASP A 212 16.25 8.94 12.64
CA ASP A 212 17.07 9.89 13.38
C ASP A 212 16.32 11.14 13.85
N ILE A 213 15.26 11.51 13.11
CA ILE A 213 14.37 12.61 13.48
C ILE A 213 13.48 12.17 14.65
N LEU A 214 12.93 10.95 14.56
CA LEU A 214 12.15 10.34 15.65
C LEU A 214 12.95 10.29 16.95
N ASP A 215 14.17 9.73 16.91
CA ASP A 215 15.06 9.61 18.06
C ASP A 215 15.34 10.97 18.71
N ALA A 216 15.64 12.00 17.89
CA ALA A 216 15.96 13.32 18.38
C ALA A 216 14.76 14.04 19.01
N ILE A 217 13.55 13.81 18.52
CA ILE A 217 12.33 14.39 19.09
C ILE A 217 11.95 13.69 20.40
N ARG A 218 12.15 12.36 20.48
CA ARG A 218 11.78 11.55 21.64
C ARG A 218 12.76 11.60 22.79
N SER A 219 14.05 11.87 22.54
CA SER A 219 15.02 12.00 23.63
C SER A 219 14.64 13.13 24.61
N GLY A 220 13.85 14.11 24.15
CA GLY A 220 13.43 15.25 24.96
C GLY A 220 14.55 16.27 25.18
N ASP A 221 15.74 16.02 24.64
CA ASP A 221 16.85 16.93 24.70
C ASP A 221 16.62 18.15 23.83
N THR A 222 17.31 19.24 24.15
CA THR A 222 17.33 20.41 23.29
C THR A 222 18.09 20.09 22.00
N ILE A 223 17.37 19.95 20.88
CA ILE A 223 17.96 19.75 19.56
C ILE A 223 18.75 21.03 19.18
N PRO A 224 20.05 20.95 18.88
CA PRO A 224 20.85 22.09 18.43
C PRO A 224 20.28 22.78 17.18
N LYS A 225 20.46 24.11 17.04
CA LYS A 225 19.84 24.90 15.96
C LYS A 225 20.23 24.45 14.55
N ASP A 226 21.49 24.11 14.35
CA ASP A 226 22.01 23.56 13.11
C ASP A 226 21.34 22.22 12.76
N LYS A 227 21.14 21.34 13.75
CA LYS A 227 20.42 20.07 13.59
C LYS A 227 18.92 20.27 13.32
N GLN A 228 18.30 21.27 13.95
CA GLN A 228 16.91 21.66 13.63
C GLN A 228 16.78 22.11 12.17
N GLU A 229 17.70 22.94 11.66
CA GLU A 229 17.65 23.38 10.27
C GLU A 229 17.94 22.25 9.27
N TYR A 230 18.82 21.32 9.65
CA TYR A 230 19.05 20.10 8.87
C TYR A 230 17.76 19.25 8.75
N PHE A 231 17.05 19.03 9.86
CA PHE A 231 15.79 18.30 9.84
C PHE A 231 14.68 19.05 9.10
N LYS A 232 14.57 20.36 9.32
CA LYS A 232 13.64 21.22 8.56
C LYS A 232 13.89 21.10 7.05
N THR A 233 15.15 21.16 6.62
CA THR A 233 15.51 21.02 5.21
C THR A 233 15.04 19.69 4.62
N ARG A 234 15.17 18.59 5.36
CA ARG A 234 14.68 17.26 4.94
C ARG A 234 13.16 17.19 4.87
N MET A 235 12.45 17.69 5.89
CA MET A 235 10.98 17.71 5.90
C MET A 235 10.42 18.56 4.75
N VAL A 236 10.95 19.75 4.54
CA VAL A 236 10.54 20.63 3.43
C VAL A 236 10.88 19.99 2.08
N GLY A 237 12.07 19.38 1.96
CA GLY A 237 12.47 18.66 0.75
C GLY A 237 11.52 17.52 0.40
N TRP A 238 11.05 16.76 1.40
CA TRP A 238 10.03 15.73 1.23
C TRP A 238 8.69 16.30 0.77
N LEU A 239 8.20 17.36 1.40
CA LEU A 239 6.93 17.98 1.02
C LEU A 239 6.97 18.55 -0.41
N LYS A 240 8.12 19.11 -0.82
CA LYS A 240 8.34 19.57 -2.20
C LYS A 240 8.32 18.45 -3.23
N SER A 241 8.80 17.25 -2.87
CA SER A 241 8.83 16.12 -3.81
C SER A 241 7.43 15.53 -4.07
N GLN A 242 6.48 15.72 -3.16
CA GLN A 242 5.15 15.11 -3.26
C GLN A 242 4.40 15.52 -4.55
N ALA A 243 4.48 16.79 -4.95
CA ALA A 243 3.81 17.23 -6.17
C ALA A 243 4.34 16.55 -7.44
N ASP A 244 5.66 16.29 -7.50
CA ASP A 244 6.28 15.56 -8.61
C ASP A 244 5.94 14.06 -8.53
N PHE A 245 5.90 13.48 -7.33
CA PHE A 245 5.46 12.10 -7.13
C PHE A 245 4.04 11.87 -7.68
N VAL A 246 3.11 12.78 -7.37
CA VAL A 246 1.72 12.69 -7.84
C VAL A 246 1.61 12.82 -9.36
N LYS A 247 2.32 13.77 -9.96
CA LYS A 247 2.40 13.90 -11.44
C LYS A 247 2.94 12.61 -12.06
N GLY A 248 3.96 12.01 -11.45
CA GLY A 248 4.50 10.74 -11.91
C GLY A 248 3.46 9.63 -11.87
N ARG A 249 2.71 9.48 -10.77
CA ARG A 249 1.61 8.50 -10.68
C ARG A 249 0.53 8.76 -11.74
N GLN A 250 0.18 10.01 -11.98
CA GLN A 250 -0.76 10.39 -13.04
C GLN A 250 -0.24 10.01 -14.43
N ALA A 251 1.03 10.28 -14.73
CA ALA A 251 1.66 9.96 -16.01
C ALA A 251 1.73 8.45 -16.28
N ARG A 252 1.86 7.64 -15.21
CA ARG A 252 1.91 6.18 -15.31
C ARG A 252 0.54 5.51 -15.44
N LEU A 253 -0.53 6.18 -15.00
CA LEU A 253 -1.86 5.56 -14.90
C LEU A 253 -2.33 4.95 -16.24
N GLU A 254 -2.13 5.65 -17.36
CA GLU A 254 -2.61 5.16 -18.67
C GLU A 254 -2.02 3.80 -19.03
N ALA A 255 -0.70 3.63 -18.86
CA ALA A 255 -0.01 2.37 -19.12
C ALA A 255 -0.47 1.26 -18.14
N GLU A 256 -0.65 1.61 -16.86
CA GLU A 256 -1.08 0.66 -15.83
C GLU A 256 -2.54 0.17 -16.04
N LEU A 257 -3.38 0.98 -16.69
CA LEU A 257 -4.76 0.64 -17.08
C LEU A 257 -4.87 -0.13 -18.41
N GLN A 258 -3.82 -0.17 -19.23
CA GLN A 258 -3.91 -0.62 -20.63
C GLN A 258 -4.44 -2.05 -20.78
N SER A 259 -4.10 -2.96 -19.88
CA SER A 259 -4.56 -4.36 -19.96
C SER A 259 -5.94 -4.59 -19.33
N ILE A 260 -6.58 -3.57 -18.78
CA ILE A 260 -8.01 -3.64 -18.45
C ILE A 260 -8.80 -3.64 -19.76
N PRO A 261 -9.76 -4.56 -19.95
CA PRO A 261 -10.63 -4.59 -21.13
C PRO A 261 -11.29 -3.23 -21.38
N ALA A 262 -11.40 -2.85 -22.65
CA ALA A 262 -11.79 -1.50 -23.05
C ALA A 262 -13.16 -1.07 -22.49
N GLN A 263 -14.08 -2.02 -22.34
CA GLN A 263 -15.41 -1.80 -21.78
C GLN A 263 -15.37 -1.36 -20.30
N ALA A 264 -14.41 -1.84 -19.52
CA ALA A 264 -14.25 -1.53 -18.09
C ALA A 264 -13.20 -0.43 -17.82
N ARG A 265 -12.21 -0.25 -18.71
CA ARG A 265 -11.08 0.66 -18.51
C ARG A 265 -11.52 2.09 -18.19
N LYS A 266 -12.56 2.59 -18.87
CA LYS A 266 -13.09 3.95 -18.63
C LYS A 266 -13.72 4.08 -17.24
N SER A 267 -14.36 3.04 -16.73
CA SER A 267 -14.95 3.04 -15.40
C SER A 267 -13.87 3.10 -14.33
N VAL A 268 -12.80 2.29 -14.47
CA VAL A 268 -11.66 2.33 -13.56
C VAL A 268 -10.92 3.66 -13.62
N ALA A 269 -10.65 4.20 -14.83
CA ALA A 269 -9.98 5.49 -14.99
C ALA A 269 -10.69 6.64 -14.26
N LYS A 270 -12.03 6.64 -14.24
CA LYS A 270 -12.83 7.66 -13.53
C LYS A 270 -12.63 7.66 -12.02
N LEU A 271 -12.25 6.52 -11.44
CA LEU A 271 -11.95 6.45 -10.00
C LEU A 271 -10.73 7.31 -9.65
N PHE A 272 -9.81 7.52 -10.60
CA PHE A 272 -8.58 8.30 -10.44
C PHE A 272 -8.76 9.78 -10.81
N SER A 273 -9.82 10.41 -10.31
CA SER A 273 -10.21 11.78 -10.69
C SER A 273 -9.49 12.89 -9.92
N LYS A 274 -8.70 12.56 -8.89
CA LYS A 274 -8.20 13.52 -7.90
C LYS A 274 -6.76 13.98 -8.08
N PHE A 275 -6.06 13.53 -9.11
CA PHE A 275 -4.65 13.88 -9.32
C PHE A 275 -4.38 15.39 -9.35
N GLU A 276 -5.16 16.16 -10.11
CA GLU A 276 -4.96 17.62 -10.22
C GLU A 276 -5.16 18.35 -8.89
N GLU A 277 -6.18 17.94 -8.12
CA GLU A 277 -6.44 18.47 -6.77
C GLU A 277 -5.26 18.15 -5.84
N SER A 278 -4.76 16.92 -5.88
CA SER A 278 -3.60 16.48 -5.11
C SER A 278 -2.31 17.19 -5.49
N ILE A 279 -2.03 17.40 -6.79
CA ILE A 279 -0.84 18.13 -7.27
C ILE A 279 -0.86 19.57 -6.77
N LYS A 280 -2.02 20.23 -6.87
CA LYS A 280 -2.18 21.62 -6.41
C LYS A 280 -1.96 21.72 -4.90
N ALA A 281 -2.64 20.90 -4.12
CA ALA A 281 -2.52 20.90 -2.66
C ALA A 281 -1.09 20.58 -2.20
N SER A 282 -0.40 19.63 -2.82
CA SER A 282 0.99 19.31 -2.47
C SER A 282 1.95 20.49 -2.69
N LYS A 283 1.72 21.31 -3.73
CA LYS A 283 2.51 22.54 -3.94
C LYS A 283 2.24 23.58 -2.86
N GLU A 284 0.96 23.80 -2.54
CA GLU A 284 0.55 24.76 -1.50
C GLU A 284 1.13 24.39 -0.14
N VAL A 285 1.05 23.10 0.24
CA VAL A 285 1.67 22.56 1.45
C VAL A 285 3.18 22.81 1.47
N ALA A 286 3.88 22.57 0.36
CA ALA A 286 5.31 22.79 0.28
C ALA A 286 5.69 24.28 0.44
N ASP A 287 4.92 25.19 -0.17
CA ASP A 287 5.12 26.64 -0.06
C ASP A 287 4.83 27.18 1.36
N GLU A 288 3.90 26.56 2.08
CA GLU A 288 3.63 26.86 3.49
C GLU A 288 4.73 26.32 4.41
N ALA A 289 5.18 25.10 4.16
CA ALA A 289 6.21 24.42 4.95
C ALA A 289 7.54 25.18 5.01
N GLU A 290 7.92 25.90 3.95
CA GLU A 290 9.13 26.74 3.94
C GLU A 290 9.11 27.84 5.02
N LYS A 291 7.92 28.38 5.28
CA LYS A 291 7.68 29.50 6.20
C LYS A 291 7.55 29.04 7.65
N MET A 292 7.30 27.76 7.88
CA MET A 292 7.15 27.18 9.20
C MET A 292 8.49 27.12 9.96
N THR A 293 8.44 27.32 11.26
CA THR A 293 9.52 26.99 12.18
C THR A 293 9.71 25.47 12.27
N PHE A 294 10.86 25.02 12.78
CA PHE A 294 11.10 23.58 13.03
C PHE A 294 9.99 22.95 13.90
N LYS A 295 9.54 23.64 14.95
CA LYS A 295 8.48 23.15 15.84
C LYS A 295 7.12 23.02 15.14
N GLU A 296 6.78 23.98 14.27
CA GLU A 296 5.55 23.92 13.48
C GLU A 296 5.59 22.77 12.48
N LEU A 297 6.74 22.54 11.82
CA LEU A 297 6.92 21.40 10.91
C LEU A 297 6.85 20.05 11.62
N VAL A 298 7.50 19.91 12.78
CA VAL A 298 7.39 18.71 13.62
C VAL A 298 5.93 18.37 13.90
N ARG A 299 5.14 19.37 14.31
CA ARG A 299 3.71 19.20 14.56
C ARG A 299 2.92 18.87 13.29
N TYR A 300 3.20 19.56 12.19
CA TYR A 300 2.54 19.31 10.90
C TYR A 300 2.79 17.89 10.40
N MET A 301 4.04 17.43 10.47
CA MET A 301 4.45 16.09 10.06
C MET A 301 3.92 14.99 10.98
N GLY A 302 3.41 15.35 12.16
CA GLY A 302 2.77 14.44 13.11
C GLY A 302 3.73 13.71 14.05
N TYR A 303 4.89 14.28 14.34
CA TYR A 303 5.82 13.74 15.36
C TYR A 303 5.35 14.05 16.79
#